data_AF-C5CQ29-F1
#
_entry.id   AF-C5CQ29-F1
#
_cell.length_a   1.000
_cell.length_b   1.000
_cell.length_c   1.000
_cell.angle_alpha   90.00
_cell.angle_beta   90.00
_cell.angle_gamma   90.00
#
_symmetry.space_group_name_H-M   'P 1'
#
loop_
_entity.id
_entity.type
_entity.pdbx_description
1 polymer ?
#
loop_
_entity_poly.entity_id
_entity_poly.type
_entity_poly.pdbx_seq_one_letter_code
_entity_poly.pdbx_strand_id
1 'polypeptide(L)'
;MSEQPLSGTDPVDPPFFHEASGTVRFWVLIDGQHMGASISKDVLRYRFRPGAQGDDPMEIYAQYADQLEAAVRRRAAQGSIEPVMLREFDLPRG
;
A
#
# COMPACT_ATOMS: atom_id res chain seq x y z
N MET A 1 -18.08 19.29 15.35
CA MET A 1 -18.96 18.37 14.62
C MET A 1 -18.36 18.20 13.24
N SER A 2 -17.78 17.04 12.97
CA SER A 2 -17.49 16.56 11.62
C SER A 2 -17.80 15.08 11.67
N GLU A 3 -18.92 14.73 11.06
CA GLU A 3 -19.46 13.39 10.98
C GLU A 3 -18.42 12.49 10.32
N GLN A 4 -17.85 11.53 11.04
CA GLN A 4 -17.10 10.45 10.43
C GLN A 4 -18.12 9.44 9.89
N PRO A 5 -18.17 9.19 8.57
CA PRO A 5 -19.10 8.20 8.05
C PRO A 5 -18.65 6.82 8.55
N LEU A 6 -19.46 6.25 9.45
CA LEU A 6 -19.52 4.81 9.70
C LEU A 6 -20.36 4.22 8.56
N SER A 7 -19.72 3.71 7.51
CA SER A 7 -20.30 2.70 6.62
C SER A 7 -19.23 2.19 5.67
N GLY A 8 -19.07 0.86 5.65
CA GLY A 8 -18.36 0.19 4.56
C GLY A 8 -19.04 0.46 3.22
N THR A 9 -18.27 0.26 2.16
CA THR A 9 -18.65 0.29 0.73
C THR A 9 -18.99 1.65 0.13
N ASP A 10 -17.97 2.41 -0.27
CA ASP A 10 -18.04 3.49 -1.28
C ASP A 10 -16.67 3.64 -2.01
N PRO A 11 -16.59 4.26 -3.20
CA PRO A 11 -15.61 3.95 -4.24
C PRO A 11 -14.19 4.30 -3.80
N VAL A 12 -13.34 3.26 -3.81
CA VAL A 12 -11.89 3.24 -3.56
C VAL A 12 -11.27 4.62 -3.37
N ASP A 13 -11.03 4.99 -2.12
CA ASP A 13 -10.28 6.20 -1.81
C ASP A 13 -8.93 6.17 -2.57
N PRO A 14 -8.45 7.32 -3.06
CA PRO A 14 -7.14 7.38 -3.68
C PRO A 14 -6.07 6.93 -2.68
N PRO A 15 -4.98 6.30 -3.15
CA PRO A 15 -3.83 6.01 -2.31
C PRO A 15 -3.35 7.27 -1.58
N PHE A 16 -3.05 7.16 -0.29
CA PHE A 16 -2.61 8.30 0.50
C PHE A 16 -1.54 7.91 1.52
N PHE A 17 -0.71 8.88 1.90
CA PHE A 17 0.28 8.71 2.95
C PHE A 17 -0.35 9.01 4.31
N HIS A 18 -0.42 8.00 5.17
CA HIS A 18 -0.89 8.15 6.54
C HIS A 18 0.31 8.48 7.44
N GLU A 19 0.47 9.78 7.74
CA GLU A 19 1.65 10.29 8.47
C GLU A 19 1.85 9.65 9.84
N ALA A 20 0.76 9.41 10.58
CA ALA A 20 0.83 8.88 11.94
C ALA A 20 1.43 7.47 12.01
N SER A 21 1.26 6.65 10.97
CA SER A 21 1.89 5.32 10.87
C SER A 21 3.11 5.29 9.95
N GLY A 22 3.38 6.35 9.20
CA GLY A 22 4.46 6.38 8.22
C GLY A 22 4.26 5.38 7.07
N THR A 23 3.02 5.14 6.67
CA THR A 23 2.68 4.14 5.63
C THR A 23 1.85 4.75 4.51
N VAL A 24 2.11 4.32 3.27
CA VAL A 24 1.16 4.51 2.18
C VAL A 24 0.06 3.46 2.32
N ARG A 25 -1.20 3.91 2.31
CA ARG A 25 -2.39 3.06 2.32
C ARG A 25 -3.05 3.13 0.95
N PHE A 26 -3.45 1.98 0.43
CA PHE A 26 -4.02 1.84 -0.90
C PHE A 26 -4.91 0.60 -0.96
N TRP A 27 -5.60 0.42 -2.07
CA TRP A 27 -6.53 -0.69 -2.27
C TRP A 27 -6.26 -1.38 -3.60
N VAL A 28 -6.45 -2.70 -3.61
CA VAL A 28 -6.24 -3.53 -4.79
C VAL A 28 -7.50 -4.32 -5.06
N LEU A 29 -8.00 -4.28 -6.29
CA LEU A 29 -9.17 -5.05 -6.69
C LEU A 29 -8.78 -6.52 -6.90
N ILE A 30 -9.24 -7.41 -6.02
CA ILE A 30 -8.99 -8.87 -6.04
C ILE A 30 -10.34 -9.58 -6.03
N ASP A 31 -10.61 -10.40 -7.04
CA ASP A 31 -11.86 -11.17 -7.19
C ASP A 31 -13.14 -10.32 -7.05
N GLY A 32 -13.09 -9.07 -7.53
CA GLY A 32 -14.22 -8.13 -7.47
C GLY A 32 -14.36 -7.40 -6.13
N GLN A 33 -13.52 -7.68 -5.14
CA GLN A 33 -13.48 -7.00 -3.85
C GLN A 33 -12.24 -6.10 -3.74
N HIS A 34 -12.41 -4.88 -3.24
CA HIS A 34 -11.29 -4.02 -2.91
C HIS A 34 -10.66 -4.49 -1.61
N MET A 35 -9.39 -4.87 -1.67
CA MET A 35 -8.61 -5.28 -0.51
C MET A 35 -7.68 -4.14 -0.10
N GLY A 36 -7.86 -3.63 1.11
CA GLY A 36 -6.96 -2.66 1.71
C GLY A 36 -5.55 -3.23 1.91
N ALA A 37 -4.55 -2.42 1.59
CA ALA A 37 -3.15 -2.74 1.72
C ALA A 37 -2.36 -1.55 2.27
N SER A 38 -1.20 -1.86 2.86
CA SER A 38 -0.29 -0.81 3.32
C SER A 38 1.17 -1.22 3.16
N ILE A 39 2.03 -0.21 3.00
CA ILE A 39 3.47 -0.37 2.96
C ILE A 39 4.14 0.82 3.67
N SER A 40 5.18 0.56 4.46
CA SER A 40 5.91 1.63 5.15
C SER A 40 6.80 2.42 4.18
N LYS A 41 6.97 3.73 4.48
CA LYS A 41 7.89 4.59 3.72
C LYS A 41 9.32 4.04 3.74
N ASP A 42 9.72 3.41 4.84
CA ASP A 42 11.08 2.89 5.01
C ASP A 42 11.32 1.68 4.09
N VAL A 43 10.33 0.79 3.94
CA VAL A 43 10.40 -0.32 2.98
C VAL A 43 10.41 0.20 1.55
N LEU A 44 9.55 1.17 1.21
CA LEU A 44 9.53 1.80 -0.12
C LEU A 44 10.90 2.39 -0.48
N ARG A 45 11.47 3.20 0.42
CA ARG A 45 12.77 3.84 0.23
C ARG A 45 13.89 2.82 0.12
N TYR A 46 14.00 1.90 1.07
CA TYR A 46 15.05 0.89 1.06
C TYR A 46 15.01 0.04 -0.21
N ARG A 47 13.81 -0.35 -0.66
CA ARG A 47 13.66 -1.25 -1.80
C ARG A 47 13.84 -0.56 -3.14
N PHE A 48 13.29 0.63 -3.33
CA PHE A 48 13.20 1.26 -4.66
C PHE A 48 14.17 2.44 -4.85
N ARG A 49 14.60 3.07 -3.76
CA ARG A 49 15.48 4.25 -3.78
C ARG A 49 16.54 4.19 -2.67
N PRO A 50 17.35 3.11 -2.61
CA PRO A 50 18.38 2.99 -1.58
C PRO A 50 19.38 4.15 -1.69
N GLY A 51 19.53 4.92 -0.60
CA GLY A 51 20.48 6.03 -0.52
C GLY A 51 19.95 7.41 -0.94
N ALA A 52 18.71 7.52 -1.41
CA ALA A 52 18.07 8.81 -1.63
C ALA A 52 17.53 9.37 -0.31
N GLN A 53 17.94 10.58 0.05
CA GLN A 53 17.37 11.33 1.17
C GLN A 53 16.27 12.26 0.65
N GLY A 54 15.11 12.21 1.30
CA GLY A 54 14.04 13.17 1.07
C GLY A 54 12.93 12.71 0.12
N ASP A 55 13.02 11.52 -0.48
CA ASP A 55 12.00 11.05 -1.43
C ASP A 55 10.60 10.99 -0.82
N ASP A 56 9.62 11.51 -1.55
CA ASP A 56 8.21 11.44 -1.19
C ASP A 56 7.71 9.99 -1.35
N PRO A 57 7.21 9.35 -0.27
CA PRO A 57 6.68 7.99 -0.36
C PRO A 57 5.53 7.85 -1.37
N MET A 58 4.76 8.90 -1.63
CA MET A 58 3.69 8.88 -2.64
C MET A 58 4.22 8.87 -4.07
N GLU A 59 5.34 9.54 -4.34
CA GLU A 59 6.01 9.49 -5.64
C GLU A 59 6.58 8.10 -5.91
N ILE A 60 7.25 7.50 -4.90
CA ILE A 60 7.74 6.13 -5.01
C ILE A 60 6.57 5.17 -5.22
N TYR A 61 5.49 5.31 -4.44
CA TYR A 61 4.29 4.50 -4.63
C TYR A 61 3.74 4.60 -6.05
N ALA A 62 3.54 5.82 -6.58
CA ALA A 62 2.99 6.04 -7.91
C ALA A 62 3.86 5.41 -9.01
N GLN A 63 5.18 5.48 -8.86
CA GLN A 63 6.13 4.88 -9.81
C GLN A 63 6.10 3.34 -9.80
N TYR A 64 5.80 2.71 -8.66
CA TYR A 64 5.89 1.27 -8.46
C TYR A 64 4.55 0.59 -8.13
N ALA A 65 3.42 1.27 -8.35
CA ALA A 65 2.08 0.82 -7.96
C ALA A 65 1.78 -0.60 -8.46
N ASP A 66 2.04 -0.89 -9.74
CA ASP A 66 1.80 -2.22 -10.33
C ASP A 66 2.56 -3.35 -9.60
N GLN A 67 3.79 -3.09 -9.15
CA GLN A 67 4.58 -4.09 -8.41
C GLN A 67 4.02 -4.31 -7.01
N LEU A 68 3.54 -3.24 -6.36
CA LEU A 68 2.92 -3.32 -5.05
C LEU A 68 1.58 -4.06 -5.14
N GLU A 69 0.76 -3.78 -6.15
CA GLU A 69 -0.48 -4.51 -6.40
C GLU A 69 -0.24 -6.00 -6.64
N ALA A 70 0.75 -6.35 -7.45
CA ALA A 70 1.13 -7.74 -7.68
C ALA A 70 1.56 -8.44 -6.38
N ALA A 71 2.30 -7.75 -5.51
CA ALA A 71 2.68 -8.27 -4.20
C ALA A 71 1.47 -8.49 -3.28
N VAL A 72 0.50 -7.57 -3.28
CA VAL A 72 -0.77 -7.71 -2.52
C VAL A 72 -1.54 -8.91 -3.03
N ARG A 73 -1.72 -9.05 -4.35
CA ARG A 73 -2.41 -10.21 -4.95
C ARG A 73 -1.76 -11.53 -4.54
N ARG A 74 -0.43 -11.61 -4.54
CA ARG A 74 0.30 -12.80 -4.10
C ARG A 74 0.09 -13.11 -2.62
N ARG A 75 0.11 -12.09 -1.76
CA ARG A 75 -0.15 -12.22 -0.32
C ARG A 75 -1.59 -12.65 -0.03
N ALA A 76 -2.55 -12.08 -0.74
CA ALA A 76 -3.97 -12.43 -0.64
C ALA A 76 -4.20 -13.90 -1.02
N ALA A 77 -3.61 -14.35 -2.14
CA ALA A 77 -3.65 -15.76 -2.56
C ALA A 77 -3.01 -16.73 -1.55
N GLN A 78 -2.10 -16.23 -0.70
CA GLN A 78 -1.48 -17.00 0.39
C GLN A 78 -2.30 -16.95 1.71
N GLY A 79 -3.47 -16.33 1.71
CA GLY A 79 -4.37 -16.26 2.87
C GLY A 79 -4.11 -15.07 3.80
N SER A 80 -3.45 -14.01 3.33
CA SER A 80 -3.30 -12.78 4.13
C SER A 80 -4.66 -12.12 4.38
N ILE A 81 -4.86 -11.62 5.59
CA ILE A 81 -6.08 -10.89 5.99
C ILE A 81 -5.90 -9.38 5.78
N GLU A 82 -7.02 -8.68 5.59
CA GLU A 82 -7.03 -7.23 5.43
C GLU A 82 -6.77 -6.50 6.77
N PRO A 83 -5.95 -5.43 6.79
CA PRO A 83 -5.16 -4.89 5.68
C PRO A 83 -3.93 -5.76 5.36
N VAL A 84 -3.67 -5.96 4.06
CA VAL A 84 -2.47 -6.67 3.59
C VAL A 84 -1.25 -5.77 3.75
N MET A 85 -0.48 -6.00 4.81
CA MET A 85 0.76 -5.28 5.07
C MET A 85 1.91 -5.89 4.25
N LEU A 86 2.39 -5.13 3.26
CA LEU A 86 3.56 -5.52 2.47
C LEU A 86 4.86 -5.30 3.26
N ARG A 87 5.73 -6.31 3.24
CA ARG A 87 7.07 -6.26 3.82
C ARG A 87 8.12 -6.28 2.71
N GLU A 88 9.37 -5.98 3.05
CA GLU A 88 10.48 -6.01 2.10
C GLU A 88 10.55 -7.33 1.31
N PHE A 89 10.40 -8.47 2.00
CA PHE A 89 10.43 -9.80 1.39
C PHE A 89 9.26 -10.09 0.44
N ASP A 90 8.23 -9.25 0.45
CA ASP A 90 7.08 -9.35 -0.45
C ASP A 90 7.32 -8.64 -1.78
N LEU A 91 8.40 -7.87 -1.90
CA LEU A 91 8.73 -7.17 -3.13
C LEU A 91 9.69 -8.05 -3.95
N PRO A 92 9.62 -8.01 -5.30
CA PRO A 92 10.60 -8.70 -6.14
C PRO A 92 12.02 -8.24 -5.77
N ARG A 93 13.10 -8.92 -6.18
CA ARG A 93 14.45 -8.33 -6.11
C ARG A 93 14.69 -7.50 -7.38
N GLY A 94 15.37 -6.37 -7.24
CA GLY A 94 15.70 -5.48 -8.35
C GLY A 94 16.80 -6.07 -9.21
#